data_AF-A0A9D1PCV1-F1
#
_entry.id   AF-A0A9D1PCV1-F1
#
_cell.length_a   1.000
_cell.length_b   1.000
_cell.length_c   1.000
_cell.angle_alpha   90.00
_cell.angle_beta   90.00
_cell.angle_gamma   90.00
#
_symmetry.space_group_name_H-M   'P 1'
#
loop_
_entity.id
_entity.type
_entity.pdbx_description
1 polymer ?
#
loop_
_entity_poly.entity_id
_entity_poly.type
_entity_poly.pdbx_seq_one_letter_code
_entity_poly.pdbx_strand_id
1 'polypeptide(L)'
;MKIERLILHNFSSFEGNTEFDFRVNEEKNIILIGGKNGAGKTSLFTAVKLGLYGPGAFGYSGPNPRYVQKVKELINYKAFQKQEVEAGVSISLKLTRDRREETYRLDRTWDYSSKRLEEHFTVYRDGAPLDRKEQEYFENYFFTVVPPGIFDLFLFDGEEIGNIFSESSYNTYVKNAIFTMCNLDIFENIRKFSRKYVAKDKGISGQEEKTMKKFFGR
;
A
#
# COMPACT_ATOMS: atom_id res chain seq x y z
N MET A 1 -8.80 -10.53 4.20
CA MET A 1 -8.37 -9.50 5.18
C MET A 1 -9.61 -8.90 5.81
N LYS A 2 -9.62 -8.72 7.14
CA LYS A 2 -10.68 -8.01 7.86
C LYS A 2 -10.05 -6.97 8.78
N ILE A 3 -10.39 -5.69 8.63
CA ILE A 3 -9.95 -4.64 9.57
C ILE A 3 -10.87 -4.72 10.79
N GLU A 4 -10.29 -4.76 11.99
CA GLU A 4 -11.03 -4.87 13.25
C GLU A 4 -11.00 -3.57 14.05
N ARG A 5 -9.93 -2.80 13.96
CA ARG A 5 -9.78 -1.54 14.73
C ARG A 5 -8.86 -0.57 14.02
N LEU A 6 -9.17 0.72 14.15
CA LEU A 6 -8.30 1.82 13.74
C LEU A 6 -8.20 2.82 14.89
N ILE A 7 -6.98 3.18 15.29
CA ILE A 7 -6.71 4.23 16.26
C ILE A 7 -5.90 5.32 15.56
N LEU A 8 -6.37 6.55 15.69
CA LEU A 8 -5.74 7.75 15.14
C LEU A 8 -5.26 8.62 16.31
N HIS A 9 -4.02 9.06 16.24
CA HIS A 9 -3.47 10.06 17.15
C HIS A 9 -3.03 11.29 16.36
N ASN A 10 -3.64 12.45 16.63
CA ASN A 10 -3.31 13.74 16.00
C ASN A 10 -3.19 13.65 14.46
N PHE A 11 -4.18 13.01 13.82
CA PHE A 11 -4.17 12.73 12.39
C PHE A 11 -5.24 13.55 11.66
N SER A 12 -4.83 14.46 10.78
CA SER A 12 -5.69 15.27 9.91
C SER A 12 -6.78 15.98 10.73
N SER A 13 -8.06 15.70 10.48
CA SER A 13 -9.20 16.27 11.24
C SER A 13 -9.34 15.73 12.67
N PHE A 14 -8.64 14.66 13.03
CA PHE A 14 -8.73 13.98 14.33
C PHE A 14 -7.66 14.52 15.29
N GLU A 15 -8.08 15.27 16.30
CA GLU A 15 -7.22 15.76 17.38
C GLU A 15 -7.20 14.77 18.55
N GLY A 16 -6.03 14.55 19.15
CA GLY A 16 -5.87 13.57 20.22
C GLY A 16 -6.10 12.14 19.74
N ASN A 17 -6.53 11.26 20.64
CA ASN A 17 -6.79 9.85 20.36
C ASN A 17 -8.25 9.65 19.92
N THR A 18 -8.44 9.11 18.71
CA THR A 18 -9.75 8.68 18.20
C THR A 18 -9.68 7.20 17.83
N GLU A 19 -10.61 6.40 18.36
CA GLU A 19 -10.69 4.96 18.09
C GLU A 19 -11.97 4.63 17.31
N PHE A 20 -11.81 3.77 16.30
CA PHE A 20 -12.88 3.18 15.53
C PHE A 20 -12.84 1.66 15.69
N ASP A 21 -13.95 1.09 16.17
CA ASP A 21 -14.15 -0.35 16.26
C ASP A 21 -14.89 -0.83 15.01
N PHE A 22 -14.25 -1.72 14.26
CA PHE A 22 -14.78 -2.31 13.04
C PHE A 22 -15.22 -3.77 13.22
N ARG A 23 -15.26 -4.26 14.46
CA ARG A 23 -15.73 -5.62 14.75
C ARG A 23 -17.24 -5.71 14.54
N VAL A 24 -17.62 -6.62 13.66
CA VAL A 24 -19.00 -6.95 13.34
C VAL A 24 -19.34 -8.39 13.74
N ASN A 25 -20.62 -8.66 13.97
CA ASN A 25 -21.18 -10.00 14.14
C ASN A 25 -22.05 -10.38 12.93
N GLU A 26 -22.54 -11.62 12.88
CA GLU A 26 -23.32 -12.13 11.75
C GLU A 26 -24.63 -11.36 11.52
N GLU A 27 -25.24 -10.82 12.58
CA GLU A 27 -26.49 -10.06 12.51
C GLU A 27 -26.30 -8.58 12.18
N LYS A 28 -25.10 -8.03 12.42
CA LYS A 28 -24.73 -6.62 12.23
C LYS A 28 -23.39 -6.53 11.50
N ASN A 29 -23.40 -6.96 10.24
CA ASN A 29 -22.23 -7.04 9.36
C ASN A 29 -21.92 -5.73 8.60
N ILE A 30 -22.70 -4.67 8.80
CA ILE A 30 -22.52 -3.36 8.15
C ILE A 30 -22.22 -2.29 9.22
N ILE A 31 -21.20 -1.49 8.97
CA ILE A 31 -20.84 -0.32 9.79
C ILE A 31 -21.08 0.93 8.95
N LEU A 32 -21.86 1.85 9.51
CA LEU A 32 -22.14 3.15 8.90
C LEU A 32 -21.42 4.24 9.69
N ILE A 33 -20.52 4.97 9.02
CA ILE A 33 -19.83 6.13 9.58
C ILE A 33 -20.45 7.39 8.98
N GLY A 34 -21.32 8.04 9.75
CA GLY A 34 -21.97 9.28 9.38
C GLY A 34 -21.17 10.50 9.81
N GLY A 35 -21.04 11.49 8.93
CA GLY A 35 -20.40 12.77 9.26
C GLY A 35 -20.69 13.82 8.20
N LYS A 36 -20.68 15.10 8.59
CA LYS A 36 -20.81 16.22 7.65
C LYS A 36 -19.62 16.27 6.68
N ASN A 37 -19.73 17.05 5.61
CA ASN A 37 -18.59 17.32 4.74
C ASN A 37 -17.50 18.04 5.55
N GLY A 38 -16.25 17.63 5.36
CA GLY A 38 -15.11 18.11 6.18
C GLY A 38 -14.97 17.46 7.57
N ALA A 39 -15.86 16.53 7.97
CA ALA A 39 -15.78 15.86 9.27
C ALA A 39 -14.67 14.79 9.37
N GLY A 40 -13.86 14.59 8.32
CA GLY A 40 -12.74 13.64 8.34
C GLY A 40 -13.03 12.26 7.71
N LYS A 41 -14.12 12.08 6.96
CA LYS A 41 -14.42 10.81 6.26
C LYS A 41 -13.29 10.38 5.30
N THR A 42 -12.86 11.28 4.41
CA THR A 42 -11.72 11.05 3.51
C THR A 42 -10.40 10.90 4.28
N SER A 43 -10.25 11.61 5.40
CA SER A 43 -9.09 11.48 6.29
C SER A 43 -9.02 10.09 6.91
N LEU A 44 -10.16 9.48 7.25
CA LEU A 44 -10.24 8.11 7.74
C LEU A 44 -9.68 7.12 6.71
N PHE A 45 -10.11 7.23 5.46
CA PHE A 45 -9.62 6.37 4.39
C PHE A 45 -8.13 6.56 4.12
N THR A 46 -7.68 7.82 4.09
CA THR A 46 -6.26 8.16 3.97
C THR A 46 -5.44 7.56 5.12
N ALA A 47 -5.96 7.61 6.35
CA ALA A 47 -5.28 7.02 7.51
C ALA A 47 -5.12 5.51 7.36
N VAL A 48 -6.17 4.80 6.95
CA VAL A 48 -6.09 3.35 6.72
C VAL A 48 -5.03 3.05 5.65
N LYS A 49 -5.08 3.72 4.49
CA LYS A 49 -4.11 3.49 3.40
C LYS A 49 -2.67 3.78 3.85
N LEU A 50 -2.46 4.89 4.56
CA LEU A 50 -1.13 5.28 5.06
C LEU A 50 -0.61 4.33 6.15
N GLY A 51 -1.46 3.89 7.07
CA GLY A 51 -1.07 2.93 8.11
C GLY A 51 -0.63 1.60 7.51
N LEU A 52 -1.37 1.09 6.52
CA LEU A 52 -1.09 -0.18 5.84
C LEU A 52 0.15 -0.12 4.94
N TYR A 53 0.32 0.96 4.15
CA TYR A 53 1.27 0.97 3.04
C TYR A 53 2.42 1.98 3.17
N GLY A 54 2.36 2.90 4.15
CA GLY A 54 3.37 3.94 4.31
C GLY A 54 3.59 4.74 3.01
N PRO A 55 4.82 4.86 2.49
CA PRO A 55 5.11 5.50 1.20
C PRO A 55 4.32 4.93 0.02
N GLY A 56 4.00 3.63 0.06
CA GLY A 56 3.22 2.93 -0.98
C GLY A 56 1.80 3.46 -1.11
N ALA A 57 1.25 4.09 -0.07
CA ALA A 57 -0.07 4.72 -0.10
C ALA A 57 -0.17 5.84 -1.16
N PHE A 58 0.96 6.46 -1.50
CA PHE A 58 1.08 7.54 -2.48
C PHE A 58 1.85 7.11 -3.74
N GLY A 59 2.05 5.81 -3.94
CA GLY A 59 2.77 5.27 -5.09
C GLY A 59 4.30 5.46 -5.05
N TYR A 60 4.88 5.73 -3.87
CA TYR A 60 6.33 5.79 -3.71
C TYR A 60 6.91 4.42 -3.37
N SER A 61 8.08 4.11 -3.93
CA SER A 61 8.81 2.87 -3.60
C SER A 61 9.48 2.89 -2.22
N GLY A 62 9.51 4.03 -1.54
CA GLY A 62 10.10 4.18 -0.22
C GLY A 62 10.08 5.63 0.29
N PRO A 63 10.63 5.87 1.50
CA PRO A 63 10.68 7.19 2.11
C PRO A 63 11.43 8.19 1.23
N ASN A 64 10.83 9.35 1.00
CA ASN A 64 11.42 10.42 0.20
C ASN A 64 10.89 11.78 0.66
N PRO A 65 11.50 12.91 0.24
CA PRO A 65 11.07 14.23 0.69
C PRO A 65 9.60 14.58 0.41
N ARG A 66 9.03 14.08 -0.70
CA ARG A 66 7.61 14.31 -1.03
C ARG A 66 6.70 13.51 -0.10
N TYR A 67 7.08 12.29 0.24
CA TYR A 67 6.39 11.48 1.25
C TYR A 67 6.39 12.17 2.61
N VAL A 68 7.56 12.63 3.08
CA VAL A 68 7.69 13.34 4.36
C VAL A 68 6.80 14.59 4.38
N GLN A 69 6.74 15.33 3.27
CA GLN A 69 5.86 16.50 3.16
C GLN A 69 4.37 16.10 3.23
N LYS A 70 3.98 15.02 2.56
CA LYS A 70 2.61 14.48 2.62
C LYS A 70 2.21 14.06 4.03
N VAL A 71 3.11 13.42 4.77
CA VAL A 71 2.83 13.05 6.16
C VAL A 71 2.65 14.31 7.01
N LYS A 72 3.50 15.33 6.87
CA LYS A 72 3.34 16.62 7.58
C LYS A 72 1.98 17.28 7.32
N GLU A 73 1.51 17.25 6.07
CA GLU A 73 0.17 17.74 5.69
C GLU A 73 -0.97 16.96 6.37
N LEU A 74 -0.73 15.71 6.75
CA LEU A 74 -1.68 14.83 7.40
C LEU A 74 -1.59 14.86 8.93
N ILE A 75 -0.63 15.55 9.53
CA ILE A 75 -0.62 15.76 10.98
C ILE A 75 -1.66 16.82 11.32
N ASN A 76 -2.41 16.61 12.41
CA ASN A 76 -3.42 17.55 12.86
C ASN A 76 -2.82 18.94 13.08
N TYR A 77 -3.47 19.97 12.54
CA TYR A 77 -2.96 21.34 12.55
C TYR A 77 -2.65 21.87 13.96
N LYS A 78 -3.52 21.62 14.95
CA LYS A 78 -3.31 22.10 16.33
C LYS A 78 -2.16 21.36 17.00
N ALA A 79 -2.03 20.06 16.76
CA ALA A 79 -0.89 19.30 17.25
C ALA A 79 0.41 19.83 16.63
N PHE A 80 0.39 20.16 15.33
CA PHE A 80 1.55 20.69 14.60
C PHE A 80 2.03 22.08 15.05
N GLN A 81 1.24 22.82 15.84
CA GLN A 81 1.66 24.08 16.45
C GLN A 81 2.56 23.91 17.69
N LYS A 82 2.66 22.70 18.23
CA LYS A 82 3.50 22.40 19.40
C LYS A 82 4.96 22.20 18.99
N GLN A 83 5.89 22.34 19.93
CA GLN A 83 7.32 22.11 19.69
C GLN A 83 7.64 20.63 19.46
N GLU A 84 6.95 19.77 20.20
CA GLU A 84 7.01 18.31 20.09
C GLU A 84 5.64 17.82 19.66
N VAL A 85 5.62 17.07 18.56
CA VAL A 85 4.39 16.59 17.96
C VAL A 85 4.50 15.10 17.75
N GLU A 86 3.63 14.37 18.42
CA GLU A 86 3.44 12.94 18.23
C GLU A 86 2.15 12.73 17.44
N ALA A 87 2.22 11.93 16.39
CA ALA A 87 1.06 11.52 15.61
C ALA A 87 1.17 10.03 15.27
N GLY A 88 0.05 9.39 14.94
CA GLY A 88 0.09 7.97 14.65
C GLY A 88 -1.18 7.40 14.09
N VAL A 89 -1.02 6.24 13.46
CA VAL A 89 -2.09 5.38 12.98
C VAL A 89 -1.77 3.95 13.44
N SER A 90 -2.70 3.35 14.19
CA SER A 90 -2.65 1.95 14.56
C SER A 90 -3.82 1.20 13.92
N ILE A 91 -3.53 0.10 13.23
CA ILE A 91 -4.54 -0.71 12.53
C ILE A 91 -4.45 -2.14 13.06
N SER A 92 -5.56 -2.67 13.57
CA SER A 92 -5.69 -4.10 13.87
C SER A 92 -6.47 -4.78 12.75
N LEU A 93 -5.96 -5.88 12.23
CA LEU A 93 -6.56 -6.63 11.14
C LEU A 93 -6.33 -8.14 11.27
N LYS A 94 -7.21 -8.91 10.65
CA LYS A 94 -7.08 -10.36 10.49
C LYS A 94 -6.72 -10.73 9.07
N LEU A 95 -5.72 -11.60 8.94
CA LEU A 95 -5.33 -12.21 7.67
C LEU A 95 -5.52 -13.72 7.76
N THR A 96 -6.04 -14.31 6.70
CA THR A 96 -6.17 -15.76 6.58
C THR A 96 -4.95 -16.30 5.85
N ARG A 97 -4.08 -17.01 6.57
CA ARG A 97 -2.88 -17.65 6.03
C ARG A 97 -2.94 -19.14 6.34
N ASP A 98 -2.74 -19.98 5.33
CA ASP A 98 -2.76 -21.44 5.48
C ASP A 98 -4.02 -21.99 6.20
N ARG A 99 -5.19 -21.40 5.90
CA ARG A 99 -6.50 -21.70 6.54
C ARG A 99 -6.58 -21.37 8.04
N ARG A 100 -5.64 -20.60 8.58
CA ARG A 100 -5.67 -20.06 9.93
C ARG A 100 -5.86 -18.54 9.87
N GLU A 101 -6.65 -18.01 10.79
CA GLU A 101 -6.72 -16.57 11.00
C GLU A 101 -5.62 -16.15 11.96
N GLU A 102 -4.79 -15.23 11.50
CA GLU A 102 -3.74 -14.58 12.29
C GLU A 102 -4.15 -13.13 12.54
N THR A 103 -3.89 -12.63 13.76
CA THR A 103 -4.20 -11.24 14.12
C THR A 103 -2.94 -10.40 14.04
N TYR A 104 -3.01 -9.32 13.26
CA TYR A 104 -1.93 -8.36 13.11
C TYR A 104 -2.32 -7.00 13.66
N ARG A 105 -1.37 -6.32 14.31
CA ARG A 105 -1.46 -4.89 14.64
C ARG A 105 -0.31 -4.14 13.98
N LEU A 106 -0.62 -3.14 13.18
CA LEU A 106 0.32 -2.30 12.46
C LEU A 106 0.32 -0.93 13.12
N ASP A 107 1.42 -0.56 13.78
CA ASP A 107 1.58 0.72 14.47
C ASP A 107 2.57 1.57 13.68
N ARG A 108 2.07 2.64 13.06
CA ARG A 108 2.88 3.65 12.38
C ARG A 108 2.78 4.97 13.13
N THR A 109 3.89 5.43 13.69
CA THR A 109 3.95 6.67 14.46
C THR A 109 4.94 7.64 13.85
N TRP A 110 4.69 8.92 14.09
CA TRP A 110 5.52 10.02 13.61
C TRP A 110 5.82 10.98 14.75
N ASP A 111 7.11 11.24 14.93
CA ASP A 111 7.61 12.19 15.90
C ASP A 111 8.22 13.37 15.13
N TYR A 112 7.63 14.54 15.32
CA TYR A 112 8.12 15.78 14.73
C TYR A 112 8.71 16.67 15.81
N SER A 113 10.04 16.81 15.77
CA SER A 113 10.82 17.67 16.65
C SER A 113 11.95 18.31 15.86
N SER A 114 12.38 19.52 16.24
CA SER A 114 13.54 20.19 15.62
C SER A 114 13.50 20.25 14.08
N LYS A 115 12.31 20.45 13.50
CA LYS A 115 12.02 20.46 12.04
C LYS A 115 12.23 19.14 11.30
N ARG A 116 12.55 18.05 12.01
CA ARG A 116 12.71 16.71 11.46
C ARG A 116 11.49 15.87 11.81
N LEU A 117 11.03 15.08 10.85
CA LEU A 117 10.00 14.07 11.05
C LEU A 117 10.69 12.72 11.11
N GLU A 118 10.55 12.01 12.21
CA GLU A 118 10.98 10.62 12.35
C GLU A 118 9.74 9.72 12.30
N GLU A 119 9.87 8.60 11.60
CA GLU A 119 8.79 7.64 11.42
C GLU A 119 9.22 6.31 12.02
N HIS A 120 8.33 5.72 12.82
CA HIS A 120 8.50 4.41 13.40
C HIS A 120 7.35 3.51 12.94
N PHE A 121 7.70 2.32 12.47
CA PHE A 121 6.72 1.32 12.05
C PHE A 121 7.02 0.01 12.74
N THR A 122 6.05 -0.49 13.51
CA THR A 122 6.14 -1.75 14.24
C THR A 122 4.94 -2.62 13.89
N VAL A 123 5.19 -3.91 13.65
CA VAL A 123 4.14 -4.89 13.40
C VAL A 123 4.10 -5.89 14.54
N TYR A 124 2.90 -6.21 15.02
CA TYR A 124 2.65 -7.25 16.00
C TYR A 124 1.88 -8.38 15.36
N ARG A 125 2.25 -9.62 15.68
CA ARG A 125 1.52 -10.84 15.34
C ARG A 125 1.06 -11.51 16.63
N ASP A 126 -0.25 -11.70 16.78
CA ASP A 126 -0.88 -12.31 17.95
C ASP A 126 -0.42 -11.70 19.29
N GLY A 127 -0.20 -10.38 19.29
CA GLY A 127 0.20 -9.60 20.46
C GLY A 127 1.71 -9.47 20.69
N ALA A 128 2.55 -10.23 19.98
CA ALA A 128 4.00 -10.13 20.06
C ALA A 128 4.58 -9.25 18.93
N PRO A 129 5.53 -8.35 19.20
CA PRO A 129 6.19 -7.57 18.15
C PRO A 129 7.04 -8.47 17.27
N LEU A 130 6.98 -8.24 15.96
CA LEU A 130 7.86 -8.88 14.98
C LEU A 130 9.24 -8.24 15.04
N ASP A 131 10.28 -9.06 14.85
CA ASP A 131 11.61 -8.53 14.63
C ASP A 131 11.72 -7.87 13.24
N ARG A 132 12.86 -7.22 12.96
CA ARG A 132 13.07 -6.52 11.69
C ARG A 132 12.92 -7.42 10.46
N LYS A 133 13.43 -8.66 10.50
CA LYS A 133 13.37 -9.58 9.36
C LYS A 133 11.95 -10.09 9.16
N GLU A 134 11.26 -10.42 10.25
CA GLU A 134 9.86 -10.83 10.22
C GLU A 134 8.96 -9.71 9.70
N GLN A 135 9.23 -8.45 10.10
CA GLN A 135 8.50 -7.29 9.60
C GLN A 135 8.73 -7.07 8.10
N GLU A 136 9.98 -7.12 7.63
CA GLU A 136 10.30 -7.03 6.19
C GLU A 136 9.61 -8.16 5.39
N TYR A 137 9.57 -9.38 5.93
CA TYR A 137 8.84 -10.50 5.32
C TYR A 137 7.33 -10.23 5.28
N PHE A 138 6.76 -9.74 6.40
CA PHE A 138 5.34 -9.41 6.48
C PHE A 138 4.95 -8.33 5.47
N GLU A 139 5.73 -7.24 5.35
CA GLU A 139 5.43 -6.17 4.39
C GLU A 139 5.40 -6.69 2.95
N ASN A 140 6.40 -7.50 2.56
CA ASN A 140 6.47 -8.12 1.23
C ASN A 140 5.30 -9.07 0.98
N TYR A 141 4.96 -9.91 1.96
CA TYR A 141 3.80 -10.79 1.89
C TYR A 141 2.50 -9.99 1.78
N PHE A 142 2.31 -8.98 2.63
CA PHE A 142 1.11 -8.15 2.66
C PHE A 142 0.91 -7.42 1.32
N PHE A 143 1.98 -6.87 0.73
CA PHE A 143 1.91 -6.17 -0.55
C PHE A 143 1.63 -7.12 -1.72
N THR A 144 1.92 -8.41 -1.57
CA THR A 144 1.56 -9.45 -2.56
C THR A 144 0.09 -9.84 -2.43
N VAL A 145 -0.41 -9.99 -1.20
CA VAL A 145 -1.80 -10.42 -0.93
C VAL A 145 -2.80 -9.28 -1.15
N VAL A 146 -2.46 -8.07 -0.70
CA VAL A 146 -3.28 -6.86 -0.87
C VAL A 146 -2.40 -5.74 -1.41
N PRO A 147 -2.10 -5.74 -2.72
CA PRO A 147 -1.32 -4.67 -3.35
C PRO A 147 -1.96 -3.29 -3.12
N PRO A 148 -1.16 -2.22 -2.91
CA PRO A 148 -1.68 -0.87 -2.68
C PRO A 148 -2.68 -0.40 -3.75
N GLY A 149 -2.49 -0.83 -5.00
CA GLY A 149 -3.35 -0.42 -6.11
C GLY A 149 -4.72 -1.06 -6.17
N ILE A 150 -4.87 -2.23 -5.56
CA ILE A 150 -6.18 -2.86 -5.39
C ILE A 150 -6.91 -2.29 -4.19
N PHE A 151 -6.18 -1.72 -3.23
CA PHE A 151 -6.81 -1.13 -2.06
C PHE A 151 -7.85 -0.07 -2.45
N ASP A 152 -7.59 0.68 -3.52
CA ASP A 152 -8.52 1.67 -4.09
C ASP A 152 -9.80 1.03 -4.69
N LEU A 153 -9.84 -0.29 -4.92
CA LEU A 153 -11.06 -1.04 -5.28
C LEU A 153 -11.87 -1.45 -4.05
N PHE A 154 -11.21 -1.66 -2.91
CA PHE A 154 -11.87 -2.03 -1.65
C PHE A 154 -12.30 -0.81 -0.83
N LEU A 155 -11.64 0.33 -1.05
CA LEU A 155 -11.85 1.57 -0.31
C LEU A 155 -11.85 2.75 -1.29
N PHE A 156 -13.01 3.01 -1.87
CA PHE A 156 -13.21 4.09 -2.85
C PHE A 156 -14.17 5.15 -2.33
N ASP A 157 -13.98 6.38 -2.80
CA ASP A 157 -14.99 7.41 -2.69
C ASP A 157 -16.11 7.11 -3.71
N GLY A 158 -17.35 7.08 -3.24
CA GLY A 158 -18.52 6.88 -4.11
C GLY A 158 -18.67 7.99 -5.15
N GLU A 159 -18.10 9.17 -4.92
CA GLU A 159 -18.06 10.26 -5.91
C GLU A 159 -16.98 10.03 -6.98
N GLU A 160 -15.86 9.39 -6.63
CA GLU A 160 -14.75 9.12 -7.56
C GLU A 160 -14.87 7.78 -8.30
N ILE A 161 -15.84 6.94 -7.93
CA ILE A 161 -16.05 5.63 -8.56
C ILE A 161 -16.27 5.72 -10.08
N GLY A 162 -16.91 6.80 -10.55
CA GLY A 162 -17.10 7.03 -11.99
C GLY A 162 -15.78 7.29 -12.72
N ASN A 163 -14.89 8.06 -12.11
CA ASN A 163 -13.58 8.40 -12.68
C ASN A 163 -12.68 7.16 -12.77
N ILE A 164 -12.68 6.37 -11.69
CA ILE A 164 -12.07 5.04 -11.60
C ILE A 164 -12.43 4.21 -12.85
N PHE A 165 -13.71 4.00 -13.17
CA PHE A 165 -14.08 3.15 -14.31
C PHE A 165 -13.97 3.81 -15.70
N SER A 166 -13.86 5.14 -15.76
CA SER A 166 -13.84 5.90 -17.03
C SER A 166 -12.44 6.15 -17.61
N GLU A 167 -11.39 6.13 -16.79
CA GLU A 167 -10.02 6.33 -17.27
C GLU A 167 -9.45 5.07 -17.93
N SER A 168 -9.06 5.17 -19.20
CA SER A 168 -8.40 4.08 -19.95
C SER A 168 -7.09 3.62 -19.30
N SER A 169 -6.41 4.53 -18.61
CA SER A 169 -5.20 4.28 -17.80
C SER A 169 -5.50 3.42 -16.56
N TYR A 170 -6.64 3.67 -15.89
CA TYR A 170 -7.05 2.96 -14.69
C TYR A 170 -7.41 1.50 -14.97
N ASN A 171 -8.07 1.22 -16.10
CA ASN A 171 -8.32 -0.16 -16.55
C ASN A 171 -7.04 -0.98 -16.68
N THR A 172 -5.94 -0.36 -17.13
CA THR A 172 -4.63 -1.02 -17.20
C THR A 172 -4.04 -1.24 -15.80
N TYR A 173 -4.21 -0.28 -14.90
CA TYR A 173 -3.75 -0.37 -13.52
C TYR A 173 -4.47 -1.47 -12.73
N VAL A 174 -5.81 -1.47 -12.73
CA VAL A 174 -6.64 -2.51 -12.10
C VAL A 174 -6.33 -3.88 -12.68
N LYS A 175 -6.23 -3.97 -14.01
CA LYS A 175 -5.81 -5.20 -14.66
C LYS A 175 -4.47 -5.67 -14.10
N ASN A 176 -3.44 -4.84 -14.10
CA ASN A 176 -2.13 -5.25 -13.58
C ASN A 176 -2.19 -5.67 -12.11
N ALA A 177 -2.96 -4.96 -11.29
CA ALA A 177 -3.09 -5.25 -9.88
C ALA A 177 -3.81 -6.59 -9.65
N ILE A 178 -4.91 -6.87 -10.35
CA ILE A 178 -5.59 -8.19 -10.35
C ILE A 178 -4.63 -9.29 -10.83
N PHE A 179 -3.85 -9.03 -11.88
CA PHE A 179 -2.85 -9.97 -12.37
C PHE A 179 -1.79 -10.29 -11.30
N THR A 180 -1.32 -9.29 -10.53
CA THR A 180 -0.41 -9.50 -9.39
C THR A 180 -1.06 -10.30 -8.26
N MET A 181 -2.31 -9.98 -7.87
CA MET A 181 -3.02 -10.79 -6.86
C MET A 181 -3.21 -12.25 -7.29
N CYS A 182 -3.49 -12.48 -8.57
CA CYS A 182 -3.63 -13.82 -9.12
C CYS A 182 -2.28 -14.48 -9.45
N ASN A 183 -1.14 -13.85 -9.16
CA ASN A 183 0.22 -14.28 -9.55
C ASN A 183 0.38 -14.54 -11.06
N LEU A 184 -0.46 -13.92 -11.90
CA LEU A 184 -0.43 -14.03 -13.36
C LEU A 184 0.65 -13.13 -13.98
N ASP A 185 1.10 -12.12 -13.25
CA ASP A 185 2.21 -11.25 -13.62
C ASP A 185 3.55 -12.00 -13.71
N ILE A 186 3.77 -13.03 -12.87
CA ILE A 186 4.93 -13.92 -12.95
C ILE A 186 4.98 -14.60 -14.33
N PHE A 187 3.85 -15.12 -14.81
CA PHE A 187 3.78 -15.76 -16.13
C PHE A 187 4.03 -14.77 -17.27
N GLU A 188 3.51 -13.53 -17.18
CA GLU A 188 3.81 -12.47 -18.14
C GLU A 188 5.30 -12.08 -18.13
N ASN A 189 5.92 -11.99 -16.96
CA ASN A 189 7.34 -11.67 -16.82
C ASN A 189 8.22 -12.78 -17.40
N ILE A 190 7.92 -14.04 -17.10
CA ILE A 190 8.59 -15.20 -17.71
C ILE A 190 8.41 -15.16 -19.23
N ARG A 191 7.18 -14.97 -19.72
CA ARG A 191 6.90 -14.91 -21.17
C ARG A 191 7.66 -13.79 -21.85
N LYS A 192 7.72 -12.59 -21.25
CA LYS A 192 8.50 -11.45 -21.78
C LYS A 192 9.99 -11.75 -21.78
N PHE A 193 10.51 -12.37 -20.73
CA PHE A 193 11.92 -12.78 -20.64
C PHE A 193 12.26 -13.81 -21.71
N SER A 194 11.47 -14.87 -21.85
CA SER A 194 11.64 -15.90 -22.88
C SER A 194 11.57 -15.32 -24.29
N ARG A 195 10.62 -14.40 -24.56
CA ARG A 195 10.53 -13.71 -25.86
C ARG A 195 11.77 -12.86 -26.15
N LYS A 196 12.27 -12.10 -25.17
CA LYS A 196 13.51 -11.33 -25.31
C LYS A 196 14.71 -12.23 -25.57
N TYR A 197 14.80 -13.37 -24.88
CA TYR A 197 15.87 -14.33 -25.06
C TYR A 197 15.87 -14.92 -26.47
N VAL A 198 14.72 -15.40 -26.96
CA VAL A 198 14.57 -15.92 -28.33
C VAL A 198 14.84 -14.85 -29.40
N ALA A 199 14.42 -13.61 -29.15
CA ALA A 199 14.71 -12.50 -30.07
C ALA A 199 16.20 -12.14 -30.12
N LYS A 200 16.91 -12.27 -28.98
CA LYS A 200 18.36 -12.04 -28.89
C LYS A 200 19.15 -13.15 -29.59
N ASP A 201 18.70 -14.39 -29.45
CA ASP A 201 19.28 -15.55 -30.13
C ASP A 201 19.16 -15.46 -31.67
N LYS A 202 17.99 -15.05 -32.17
CA LYS A 202 17.79 -14.75 -33.61
C LYS A 202 18.61 -13.55 -34.11
N GLY A 203 18.89 -12.59 -33.23
CA GLY A 203 19.75 -11.44 -33.54
C GLY A 203 21.22 -11.84 -33.68
N ILE A 204 21.69 -12.77 -32.84
CA ILE A 204 23.06 -13.30 -32.86
C ILE A 204 23.25 -14.21 -34.08
N SER A 205 22.31 -15.12 -34.37
CA SER A 205 22.38 -15.99 -35.55
C SER A 205 22.38 -15.19 -36.87
N GLY A 206 21.61 -14.09 -36.95
CA GLY A 206 21.59 -13.21 -38.11
C GLY A 206 22.84 -12.34 -38.30
N GLN A 207 23.58 -12.07 -37.22
CA GLN A 207 24.86 -11.35 -37.26
C GLN A 207 26.02 -12.26 -37.70
N GLU A 208 26.02 -13.53 -37.24
CA GLU A 208 26.98 -14.55 -37.65
C GLU A 208 26.82 -14.89 -39.15
N GLU A 209 25.58 -15.02 -39.64
CA GLU A 209 25.32 -15.31 -41.05
C GLU A 209 25.74 -14.15 -41.99
N LYS A 210 25.56 -12.89 -41.56
CA LYS A 210 26.05 -11.71 -42.29
C LYS A 210 27.57 -11.61 -42.27
N THR A 211 28.23 -12.00 -41.18
CA THR A 211 29.69 -11.97 -41.05
C THR A 211 30.33 -13.08 -41.89
N MET A 212 29.73 -14.27 -41.92
CA MET A 212 30.17 -15.39 -42.77
C MET A 212 29.97 -15.11 -44.26
N LYS A 213 28.85 -14.49 -44.68
CA LYS A 213 28.65 -14.05 -46.08
C LYS A 213 29.63 -12.96 -46.52
N LYS A 214 30.08 -12.10 -45.60
CA LYS A 214 31.08 -11.05 -45.89
C LYS A 214 32.52 -11.60 -45.98
N PHE A 215 32.80 -12.72 -45.29
CA PHE A 215 34.11 -13.39 -45.34
C PHE A 215 34.23 -14.40 -46.50
N PHE A 216 33.14 -15.05 -46.89
CA PHE A 216 33.14 -16.09 -47.94
C PHE A 216 32.50 -15.65 -49.27
N GLY A 217 32.00 -14.42 -49.38
CA GLY A 217 31.42 -13.88 -50.61
C GLY A 217 32.48 -13.31 -51.56
N ARG A 218 32.85 -14.11 -52.58
CA ARG A 218 33.18 -13.62 -53.92
C ARG A 218 31.97 -13.82 -54.81
#